data_AF-A0A950YEZ6-F1
#
_entry.id   AF-A0A950YEZ6-F1
#
_cell.length_a   1.000
_cell.length_b   1.000
_cell.length_c   1.000
_cell.angle_alpha   90.00
_cell.angle_beta   90.00
_cell.angle_gamma   90.00
#
_symmetry.space_group_name_H-M   'P 1'
#
loop_
_entity.id
_entity.type
_entity.pdbx_description
1 polymer ?
#
loop_
_entity_poly.entity_id
_entity_poly.type
_entity_poly.pdbx_seq_one_letter_code
_entity_poly.pdbx_strand_id
1 'polypeptide(L)'
;GNPIYDDMENYGRGGGNTAAVLAYLSAWTTELHAHGYLSGVYSSAGSGITDLVAQVGTGYTEPDEIWTAEWNGQANTVSAYIPSADWPNHQRLHQYTGGHNATYGGVTIDIDNDYVDAGGASGTVLFPNGTFVQVAGTTSFWEVAGGAPLFVNDWSAVGGQQAYTVITQQQFNMLSPVPSDGTMFSTDTGAVYVVAGGAPMYVSSTSVFTSAPQPFLVDHWNVDNIGNPLSRLRPYPVNGTFITTTTGQSYRIAGGAPIAIGNWALFGGVQPSVTIDPWDIANMSNPLARLLSRPTIGTAVEGLPSGAYWRFGPKNRYLIPPTPGVVRVDDRGLLPYSAMACRVPTLAHKTLAQVKAALILADCHLGKVHTHLMSHRSHVLRVIKQVPNARTKHSAYYTVGITLG
;
A
#
# COMPACT_ATOMS: atom_id res chain seq x y z
N GLY A 1 -4.01 -1.56 7.09
CA GLY A 1 -2.98 -0.98 7.95
C GLY A 1 -3.15 -1.53 9.35
N ASN A 2 -2.27 -1.20 10.29
CA ASN A 2 -2.48 -1.52 11.70
C ASN A 2 -3.72 -0.76 12.23
N PRO A 3 -4.42 -1.27 13.25
CA PRO A 3 -5.54 -0.58 13.86
C PRO A 3 -5.09 0.69 14.59
N ILE A 4 -5.97 1.68 14.62
CA ILE A 4 -5.83 2.89 15.44
C ILE A 4 -7.02 2.90 16.41
N TYR A 5 -6.72 3.05 17.70
CA TYR A 5 -7.71 3.04 18.77
C TYR A 5 -8.15 4.46 19.09
N ASP A 6 -9.45 4.72 18.96
CA ASP A 6 -10.07 5.89 19.59
C ASP A 6 -10.20 5.64 21.10
N ASP A 7 -9.82 6.63 21.90
CA ASP A 7 -9.95 6.62 23.35
C ASP A 7 -11.27 7.30 23.75
N MET A 8 -12.33 6.50 23.85
CA MET A 8 -13.65 6.96 24.26
C MET A 8 -13.89 6.65 25.73
N GLU A 9 -13.46 7.57 26.57
CA GLU A 9 -13.60 7.50 28.02
C GLU A 9 -15.04 7.36 28.50
N ASN A 10 -15.18 6.95 29.77
CA ASN A 10 -16.49 6.71 30.37
C ASN A 10 -17.44 7.92 30.25
N TYR A 11 -18.67 7.66 29.80
CA TYR A 11 -19.73 8.67 29.73
C TYR A 11 -21.06 8.15 30.27
N GLY A 12 -21.93 9.08 30.67
CA GLY A 12 -23.30 8.76 31.07
C GLY A 12 -24.12 8.32 29.86
N ARG A 13 -24.47 7.03 29.79
CA ARG A 13 -25.25 6.44 28.70
C ARG A 13 -26.67 6.98 28.61
N GLY A 14 -27.22 6.91 27.39
CA GLY A 14 -28.60 7.28 27.07
C GLY A 14 -28.73 8.71 26.55
N GLY A 15 -29.89 8.99 25.94
CA GLY A 15 -30.22 10.31 25.41
C GLY A 15 -29.20 10.82 24.39
N GLY A 16 -28.84 12.10 24.50
CA GLY A 16 -27.95 12.77 23.56
C GLY A 16 -26.49 12.29 23.60
N ASN A 17 -26.03 11.74 24.73
CA ASN A 17 -24.64 11.32 24.87
C ASN A 17 -24.34 10.10 24.00
N THR A 18 -25.11 9.01 24.11
CA THR A 18 -24.84 7.84 23.25
C THR A 18 -25.08 8.16 21.78
N ALA A 19 -26.06 9.03 21.46
CA ALA A 19 -26.29 9.46 20.08
C ALA A 19 -25.07 10.18 19.49
N ALA A 20 -24.46 11.09 20.26
CA ALA A 20 -23.26 11.81 19.82
C ALA A 20 -22.04 10.88 19.71
N VAL A 21 -21.82 10.01 20.70
CA VAL A 21 -20.69 9.08 20.70
C VAL A 21 -20.79 8.09 19.55
N LEU A 22 -21.94 7.45 19.34
CA LEU A 22 -22.12 6.51 18.22
C LEU A 22 -21.97 7.21 16.86
N ALA A 23 -22.45 8.46 16.72
CA ALA A 23 -22.24 9.22 15.48
C ALA A 23 -20.74 9.48 15.22
N TYR A 24 -20.00 9.85 16.26
CA TYR A 24 -18.56 10.07 16.18
C TYR A 24 -17.79 8.78 15.86
N LEU A 25 -18.04 7.68 16.59
CA LEU A 25 -17.35 6.41 16.40
C LEU A 25 -17.63 5.79 15.03
N SER A 26 -18.84 5.94 14.50
CA SER A 26 -19.16 5.54 13.13
C SER A 26 -18.35 6.33 12.09
N ALA A 27 -18.21 7.65 12.29
CA ALA A 27 -17.40 8.51 11.42
C ALA A 27 -15.90 8.19 11.53
N TRP A 28 -15.39 7.92 12.74
CA TRP A 28 -14.03 7.47 12.99
C TRP A 28 -13.70 6.21 12.19
N THR A 29 -14.52 5.16 12.33
CA THR A 29 -14.33 3.92 11.58
C THR A 29 -14.38 4.16 10.07
N THR A 30 -15.36 4.94 9.60
CA THR A 30 -15.50 5.26 8.18
C THR A 30 -14.25 5.94 7.62
N GLU A 31 -13.69 6.91 8.34
CA GLU A 31 -12.51 7.66 7.90
C GLU A 31 -11.26 6.77 7.92
N LEU A 32 -11.05 5.97 8.97
CA LEU A 32 -9.92 5.04 9.03
C LEU A 32 -9.95 4.02 7.88
N HIS A 33 -11.12 3.47 7.58
CA HIS A 33 -11.30 2.58 6.44
C HIS A 33 -11.00 3.29 5.11
N ALA A 34 -11.39 4.56 4.96
CA ALA A 34 -11.08 5.35 3.76
C ALA A 34 -9.56 5.56 3.57
N HIS A 35 -8.78 5.59 4.65
CA HIS A 35 -7.31 5.66 4.63
C HIS A 35 -6.63 4.29 4.69
N GLY A 36 -7.39 3.19 4.70
CA GLY A 36 -6.88 1.82 4.68
C GLY A 36 -6.33 1.33 6.02
N TYR A 37 -6.73 1.94 7.14
CA TYR A 37 -6.46 1.47 8.51
C TYR A 37 -7.64 0.64 9.03
N LEU A 38 -7.38 -0.16 10.06
CA LEU A 38 -8.44 -0.79 10.85
C LEU A 38 -8.86 0.17 11.98
N SER A 39 -10.12 0.09 12.40
CA SER A 39 -10.70 0.90 13.47
C SER A 39 -10.78 0.11 14.77
N GLY A 40 -10.08 0.59 15.79
CA GLY A 40 -10.22 0.13 17.17
C GLY A 40 -10.96 1.17 18.02
N VAL A 41 -11.69 0.72 19.03
CA VAL A 41 -12.29 1.62 20.04
C VAL A 41 -11.98 1.11 21.44
N TYR A 42 -11.31 1.94 22.23
CA TYR A 42 -11.23 1.80 23.69
C TYR A 42 -12.44 2.47 24.33
N SER A 43 -13.10 1.79 25.27
CA SER A 43 -14.11 2.40 26.13
C SER A 43 -14.41 1.56 27.37
N SER A 44 -15.08 2.16 28.37
CA SER A 44 -15.51 1.41 29.55
C SER A 44 -16.62 0.40 29.22
N ALA A 45 -16.54 -0.78 29.85
CA ALA A 45 -17.46 -1.88 29.60
C ALA A 45 -18.94 -1.47 29.74
N GLY A 46 -19.25 -0.71 30.79
CA GLY A 46 -20.60 -0.23 31.10
C GLY A 46 -21.06 1.02 30.33
N SER A 47 -20.22 1.62 29.48
CA SER A 47 -20.53 2.82 28.68
C SER A 47 -20.46 2.55 27.18
N GLY A 48 -19.39 2.98 26.51
CA GLY A 48 -19.25 2.90 25.05
C GLY A 48 -19.25 1.47 24.52
N ILE A 49 -18.65 0.51 25.25
CA ILE A 49 -18.69 -0.90 24.84
C ILE A 49 -20.12 -1.43 24.83
N THR A 50 -20.91 -1.17 25.87
CA THR A 50 -22.32 -1.63 25.88
C THR A 50 -23.14 -0.95 24.78
N ASP A 51 -22.88 0.32 24.46
CA ASP A 51 -23.57 1.01 23.37
C ASP A 51 -23.17 0.46 21.99
N LEU A 52 -21.91 0.09 21.77
CA LEU A 52 -21.45 -0.58 20.55
C LEU A 52 -22.03 -2.00 20.41
N VAL A 53 -22.08 -2.78 21.49
CA VAL A 53 -22.72 -4.11 21.51
C VAL A 53 -24.19 -4.01 21.08
N ALA A 54 -24.91 -2.96 21.51
CA ALA A 54 -26.29 -2.74 21.10
C ALA A 54 -26.46 -2.39 19.61
N GLN A 55 -25.37 -2.07 18.89
CA GLN A 55 -25.36 -1.78 17.46
C GLN A 55 -24.92 -2.95 16.58
N VAL A 56 -24.44 -4.06 17.16
CA VAL A 56 -23.96 -5.20 16.37
C VAL A 56 -25.07 -5.73 15.48
N GLY A 57 -24.81 -5.79 14.17
CA GLY A 57 -25.73 -6.33 13.18
C GLY A 57 -26.93 -5.43 12.85
N THR A 58 -26.99 -4.19 13.35
CA THR A 58 -28.08 -3.24 13.05
C THR A 58 -27.88 -2.49 11.73
N GLY A 59 -26.69 -2.61 11.12
CA GLY A 59 -26.27 -1.81 9.96
C GLY A 59 -25.47 -0.55 10.32
N TYR A 60 -25.18 -0.36 11.61
CA TYR A 60 -24.20 0.62 12.10
C TYR A 60 -22.79 0.28 11.58
N THR A 61 -21.95 1.31 11.36
CA THR A 61 -20.54 1.10 10.99
C THR A 61 -19.73 0.77 12.24
N GLU A 62 -19.65 -0.52 12.55
CA GLU A 62 -18.95 -1.08 13.69
C GLU A 62 -17.42 -0.95 13.57
N PRO A 63 -16.68 -0.69 14.66
CA PRO A 63 -15.22 -0.81 14.66
C PRO A 63 -14.80 -2.27 14.41
N ASP A 64 -13.61 -2.45 13.81
CA ASP A 64 -13.06 -3.77 13.53
C ASP A 64 -12.65 -4.50 14.81
N GLU A 65 -12.25 -3.74 15.85
CA GLU A 65 -11.78 -4.25 17.13
C GLU A 65 -12.28 -3.38 18.31
N ILE A 66 -12.45 -4.01 19.48
CA ILE A 66 -12.86 -3.31 20.71
C ILE A 66 -11.85 -3.56 21.84
N TRP A 67 -11.54 -2.52 22.60
CA TRP A 67 -10.70 -2.56 23.79
C TRP A 67 -11.52 -2.15 25.01
N THR A 68 -11.87 -3.15 25.81
CA THR A 68 -12.80 -2.96 26.93
C THR A 68 -12.04 -2.59 28.19
N ALA A 69 -12.39 -1.46 28.81
CA ALA A 69 -11.94 -1.16 30.16
C ALA A 69 -12.88 -1.81 31.19
N GLU A 70 -12.39 -2.85 31.84
CA GLU A 70 -13.08 -3.58 32.90
C GLU A 70 -12.05 -4.10 33.92
N TRP A 71 -11.80 -3.35 34.98
CA TRP A 71 -10.74 -3.67 35.94
C TRP A 71 -11.11 -4.81 36.90
N ASN A 72 -11.29 -6.02 36.37
CA ASN A 72 -11.67 -7.24 37.09
C ASN A 72 -10.48 -8.13 37.47
N GLY A 73 -9.25 -7.73 37.11
CA GLY A 73 -8.02 -8.47 37.39
C GLY A 73 -7.83 -9.75 36.55
N GLN A 74 -8.70 -10.02 35.58
CA GLN A 74 -8.65 -11.23 34.75
C GLN A 74 -7.96 -10.94 33.40
N ALA A 75 -6.76 -11.48 33.21
CA ALA A 75 -6.01 -11.38 31.96
C ALA A 75 -6.59 -12.32 30.88
N ASN A 76 -7.77 -11.99 30.35
CA ASN A 76 -8.44 -12.63 29.20
C ASN A 76 -9.37 -11.59 28.52
N THR A 77 -10.12 -11.96 27.48
CA THR A 77 -11.10 -11.07 26.81
C THR A 77 -12.57 -11.38 27.13
N VAL A 78 -12.82 -12.16 28.18
CA VAL A 78 -14.17 -12.56 28.59
C VAL A 78 -14.78 -11.42 29.41
N SER A 79 -15.91 -10.89 28.94
CA SER A 79 -16.67 -9.84 29.61
C SER A 79 -18.16 -10.16 29.59
N ALA A 80 -18.86 -9.91 30.70
CA ALA A 80 -20.31 -10.06 30.77
C ALA A 80 -21.06 -9.01 29.92
N TYR A 81 -20.38 -7.93 29.53
CA TYR A 81 -20.94 -6.86 28.70
C TYR A 81 -20.93 -7.20 27.20
N ILE A 82 -20.13 -8.18 26.78
CA ILE A 82 -19.92 -8.51 25.37
C ILE A 82 -20.34 -9.96 25.13
N PRO A 83 -21.48 -10.21 24.47
CA PRO A 83 -21.88 -11.55 24.05
C PRO A 83 -20.75 -12.27 23.31
N SER A 84 -20.57 -13.58 23.54
CA SER A 84 -19.48 -14.35 22.93
C SER A 84 -19.53 -14.41 21.40
N ALA A 85 -20.69 -14.11 20.81
CA ALA A 85 -20.91 -14.11 19.36
C ALA A 85 -20.45 -12.83 18.66
N ASP A 86 -20.22 -11.73 19.40
CA ASP A 86 -19.91 -10.42 18.83
C ASP A 86 -18.40 -10.22 18.80
N TRP A 87 -17.79 -9.70 17.73
CA TRP A 87 -16.31 -9.69 17.59
C TRP A 87 -15.64 -11.05 17.96
N PRO A 88 -16.11 -12.20 17.40
CA PRO A 88 -15.65 -13.52 17.83
C PRO A 88 -14.31 -13.93 17.20
N ASN A 89 -13.79 -13.15 16.25
CA ASN A 89 -12.67 -13.55 15.39
C ASN A 89 -11.33 -12.95 15.84
N HIS A 90 -11.01 -13.02 17.14
CA HIS A 90 -9.83 -12.35 17.72
C HIS A 90 -9.85 -10.84 17.42
N GLN A 91 -10.84 -10.14 17.98
CA GLN A 91 -11.09 -8.73 17.72
C GLN A 91 -11.28 -7.95 19.03
N ARG A 92 -10.72 -8.46 20.14
CA ARG A 92 -10.98 -7.94 21.48
C ARG A 92 -9.69 -7.70 22.26
N LEU A 93 -9.68 -6.62 23.02
CA LEU A 93 -8.67 -6.30 24.03
C LEU A 93 -9.39 -6.00 25.34
N HIS A 94 -8.67 -6.11 26.44
CA HIS A 94 -9.23 -5.91 27.75
C HIS A 94 -8.22 -5.29 28.70
N GLN A 95 -8.49 -4.05 29.13
CA GLN A 95 -7.77 -3.41 30.23
C GLN A 95 -8.29 -3.97 31.54
N TYR A 96 -7.62 -5.01 32.03
CA TYR A 96 -8.05 -5.76 33.20
C TYR A 96 -7.51 -5.18 34.51
N THR A 97 -6.53 -4.28 34.43
CA THR A 97 -6.01 -3.50 35.57
C THR A 97 -5.77 -2.06 35.12
N GLY A 98 -6.37 -1.09 35.80
CA GLY A 98 -6.07 0.33 35.60
C GLY A 98 -4.75 0.75 36.27
N GLY A 99 -4.52 2.06 36.34
CA GLY A 99 -3.23 2.62 36.74
C GLY A 99 -2.69 2.04 38.03
N HIS A 100 -1.52 1.41 37.94
CA HIS A 100 -0.80 0.84 39.07
C HIS A 100 0.71 0.86 38.81
N ASN A 101 1.50 0.85 39.89
CA ASN A 101 2.94 0.72 39.79
C ASN A 101 3.33 -0.72 39.43
N ALA A 102 3.99 -0.88 38.30
CA ALA A 102 4.60 -2.15 37.88
C ALA A 102 6.12 -1.98 37.73
N THR A 103 6.89 -3.02 38.07
CA THR A 103 8.36 -3.00 37.97
C THR A 103 8.85 -4.03 36.97
N TYR A 104 9.53 -3.55 35.93
CA TYR A 104 10.12 -4.37 34.87
C TYR A 104 11.59 -4.00 34.67
N GLY A 105 12.48 -5.00 34.67
CA GLY A 105 13.92 -4.77 34.49
C GLY A 105 14.54 -3.83 35.53
N GLY A 106 13.93 -3.69 36.71
CA GLY A 106 14.37 -2.78 37.78
C GLY A 106 13.85 -1.35 37.69
N VAL A 107 13.00 -1.02 36.72
CA VAL A 107 12.35 0.30 36.59
C VAL A 107 10.89 0.18 37.00
N THR A 108 10.43 1.06 37.88
CA THR A 108 9.02 1.17 38.30
C THR A 108 8.32 2.29 37.55
N ILE A 109 7.18 1.99 36.96
CA ILE A 109 6.31 2.94 36.24
C ILE A 109 4.85 2.73 36.64
N ASP A 110 4.08 3.81 36.64
CA ASP A 110 2.62 3.74 36.72
C ASP A 110 2.09 3.39 35.33
N ILE A 111 1.41 2.24 35.21
CA ILE A 111 0.96 1.68 33.94
C ILE A 111 -0.38 0.96 34.14
N ASP A 112 -1.14 0.81 33.05
CA ASP A 112 -2.28 -0.11 32.96
C ASP A 112 -1.82 -1.49 32.47
N ASN A 113 -2.60 -2.53 32.75
CA ASN A 113 -2.36 -3.85 32.16
C ASN A 113 -3.52 -4.29 31.27
N ASP A 114 -3.14 -4.76 30.09
CA ASP A 114 -4.05 -5.21 29.05
C ASP A 114 -3.83 -6.68 28.68
N TYR A 115 -4.92 -7.35 28.32
CA TYR A 115 -4.90 -8.62 27.60
C TYR A 115 -5.34 -8.40 26.17
N VAL A 116 -4.53 -8.85 25.21
CA VAL A 116 -4.72 -8.59 23.78
C VAL A 116 -5.09 -9.90 23.08
N ASP A 117 -6.28 -9.95 22.48
CA ASP A 117 -6.76 -11.02 21.60
C ASP A 117 -7.38 -10.40 20.34
N ALA A 118 -6.56 -9.67 19.62
CA ALA A 118 -6.94 -8.86 18.49
C ALA A 118 -5.93 -9.07 17.36
N GLY A 119 -6.38 -9.68 16.26
CA GLY A 119 -5.54 -10.08 15.13
C GLY A 119 -4.96 -8.90 14.34
N GLY A 120 -5.59 -7.73 14.43
CA GLY A 120 -5.05 -6.45 13.97
C GLY A 120 -4.28 -5.70 15.07
N ALA A 121 -4.75 -5.71 16.32
CA ALA A 121 -4.19 -4.89 17.43
C ALA A 121 -3.01 -5.49 18.15
N SER A 122 -2.73 -6.76 17.95
CA SER A 122 -1.49 -7.32 18.43
C SER A 122 -0.34 -6.66 17.66
N GLY A 123 0.16 -5.55 18.21
CA GLY A 123 1.57 -5.18 18.09
C GLY A 123 2.50 -6.32 18.53
N THR A 124 1.96 -7.37 19.15
CA THR A 124 2.45 -8.75 19.00
C THR A 124 2.34 -9.19 17.55
N VAL A 125 3.41 -9.03 16.78
CA VAL A 125 3.56 -9.78 15.53
C VAL A 125 3.18 -11.24 15.85
N LEU A 126 2.05 -11.75 15.32
CA LEU A 126 1.56 -13.11 15.59
C LEU A 126 2.71 -14.13 15.45
N PHE A 127 3.64 -13.80 14.54
CA PHE A 127 4.90 -14.46 14.31
C PHE A 127 5.99 -13.41 14.04
N PRO A 128 6.94 -13.16 14.96
CA PRO A 128 8.06 -12.24 14.74
C PRO A 128 8.82 -12.51 13.43
N ASN A 129 9.57 -11.50 12.95
CA ASN A 129 10.43 -11.68 11.77
C ASN A 129 11.36 -12.89 11.94
N GLY A 130 11.48 -13.71 10.90
CA GLY A 130 12.25 -14.96 10.92
C GLY A 130 11.52 -16.15 11.53
N THR A 131 10.24 -16.01 11.88
CA THR A 131 9.42 -17.15 12.30
C THR A 131 9.01 -17.98 11.10
N PHE A 132 9.25 -19.29 11.16
CA PHE A 132 8.79 -20.23 10.15
C PHE A 132 7.43 -20.79 10.51
N VAL A 133 6.52 -20.82 9.53
CA VAL A 133 5.16 -21.36 9.71
C VAL A 133 4.81 -22.34 8.60
N GLN A 134 3.94 -23.28 8.92
CA GLN A 134 3.33 -24.22 8.00
C GLN A 134 1.82 -24.20 8.20
N VAL A 135 1.06 -24.10 7.11
CA VAL A 135 -0.40 -24.23 7.22
C VAL A 135 -0.74 -25.71 7.42
N ALA A 136 -1.55 -26.01 8.44
CA ALA A 136 -1.99 -27.36 8.76
C ALA A 136 -2.59 -28.07 7.53
N GLY A 137 -2.11 -29.27 7.23
CA GLY A 137 -2.54 -30.06 6.08
C GLY A 137 -1.86 -29.69 4.74
N THR A 138 -0.86 -28.79 4.75
CA THR A 138 -0.06 -28.44 3.57
C THR A 138 1.40 -28.85 3.73
N THR A 139 2.17 -28.84 2.64
CA THR A 139 3.61 -29.14 2.65
C THR A 139 4.49 -27.89 2.46
N SER A 140 3.88 -26.73 2.28
CA SER A 140 4.58 -25.47 2.04
C SER A 140 4.99 -24.81 3.34
N PHE A 141 6.24 -24.34 3.40
CA PHE A 141 6.78 -23.56 4.50
C PHE A 141 6.89 -22.10 4.12
N TRP A 142 6.74 -21.25 5.13
CA TRP A 142 6.76 -19.80 4.99
C TRP A 142 7.59 -19.20 6.09
N GLU A 143 8.32 -18.13 5.77
CA GLU A 143 9.03 -17.31 6.72
C GLU A 143 8.33 -15.96 6.86
N VAL A 144 8.06 -15.53 8.08
CA VAL A 144 7.38 -14.26 8.32
C VAL A 144 8.38 -13.11 8.26
N ALA A 145 8.10 -12.14 7.39
CA ALA A 145 8.88 -10.94 7.15
C ALA A 145 7.96 -9.72 7.13
N GLY A 146 8.12 -8.80 8.07
CA GLY A 146 7.26 -7.62 8.17
C GLY A 146 5.78 -7.97 8.31
N GLY A 147 5.49 -9.09 8.98
CA GLY A 147 4.14 -9.65 9.12
C GLY A 147 3.63 -10.44 7.92
N ALA A 148 4.36 -10.52 6.80
CA ALA A 148 3.94 -11.26 5.60
C ALA A 148 4.65 -12.61 5.44
N PRO A 149 3.98 -13.65 4.92
CA PRO A 149 4.58 -14.96 4.74
C PRO A 149 5.32 -15.05 3.40
N LEU A 150 6.65 -14.98 3.43
CA LEU A 150 7.52 -15.24 2.28
C LEU A 150 7.71 -16.75 2.11
N PHE A 151 7.74 -17.23 0.87
CA PHE A 151 7.80 -18.66 0.59
C PHE A 151 9.20 -19.21 0.85
N VAL A 152 9.30 -20.36 1.53
CA VAL A 152 10.56 -21.10 1.68
C VAL A 152 10.56 -22.21 0.65
N ASN A 153 11.27 -21.98 -0.46
CA ASN A 153 11.41 -22.92 -1.54
C ASN A 153 12.51 -23.96 -1.24
N ASP A 154 13.61 -23.51 -0.64
CA ASP A 154 14.71 -24.36 -0.20
C ASP A 154 15.16 -23.98 1.22
N TRP A 155 15.15 -24.95 2.13
CA TRP A 155 15.65 -24.76 3.50
C TRP A 155 17.12 -24.35 3.53
N SER A 156 17.93 -24.77 2.55
CA SER A 156 19.35 -24.36 2.49
C SER A 156 19.51 -22.84 2.29
N ALA A 157 18.54 -22.19 1.63
CA ALA A 157 18.51 -20.75 1.38
C ALA A 157 18.11 -19.92 2.62
N VAL A 158 17.65 -20.58 3.69
CA VAL A 158 17.31 -19.96 5.00
C VAL A 158 18.15 -20.54 6.13
N GLY A 159 19.37 -21.00 5.82
CA GLY A 159 20.34 -21.48 6.82
C GLY A 159 20.15 -22.94 7.25
N GLY A 160 19.37 -23.72 6.51
CA GLY A 160 19.05 -25.12 6.80
C GLY A 160 17.67 -25.30 7.41
N GLN A 161 17.35 -26.52 7.83
CA GLN A 161 16.06 -26.84 8.46
C GLN A 161 15.87 -26.05 9.76
N GLN A 162 14.81 -25.24 9.82
CA GLN A 162 14.47 -24.46 11.02
C GLN A 162 13.29 -25.09 11.77
N ALA A 163 13.14 -24.68 13.03
CA ALA A 163 11.92 -24.92 13.78
C ALA A 163 10.77 -24.10 13.19
N TYR A 164 9.60 -24.71 13.05
CA TYR A 164 8.41 -24.06 12.49
C TYR A 164 7.18 -24.29 13.36
N THR A 165 6.20 -23.38 13.23
CA THR A 165 4.90 -23.48 13.89
C THR A 165 3.84 -23.92 12.90
N VAL A 166 3.04 -24.93 13.27
CA VAL A 166 1.87 -25.31 12.46
C VAL A 166 0.71 -24.39 12.83
N ILE A 167 0.14 -23.73 11.82
CA ILE A 167 -0.93 -22.73 11.97
C ILE A 167 -2.15 -23.10 11.15
N THR A 168 -3.32 -22.57 11.52
CA THR A 168 -4.56 -22.74 10.75
C THR A 168 -4.55 -21.89 9.48
N GLN A 169 -5.38 -22.24 8.50
CA GLN A 169 -5.58 -21.40 7.31
C GLN A 169 -6.12 -20.01 7.68
N GLN A 170 -6.94 -19.91 8.73
CA GLN A 170 -7.45 -18.63 9.22
C GLN A 170 -6.31 -17.76 9.75
N GLN A 171 -5.41 -18.32 10.57
CA GLN A 171 -4.21 -17.62 11.04
C GLN A 171 -3.31 -17.16 9.89
N PHE A 172 -3.13 -18.00 8.86
CA PHE A 172 -2.37 -17.62 7.68
C PHE A 172 -3.01 -16.47 6.90
N ASN A 173 -4.34 -16.46 6.79
CA ASN A 173 -5.09 -15.40 6.10
C ASN A 173 -5.06 -14.05 6.85
N MET A 174 -4.74 -14.06 8.15
CA MET A 174 -4.55 -12.84 8.95
C MET A 174 -3.16 -12.22 8.77
N LEU A 175 -2.20 -12.92 8.15
CA LEU A 175 -0.87 -12.37 7.88
C LEU A 175 -0.94 -11.25 6.83
N SER A 176 0.03 -10.34 6.90
CA SER A 176 0.11 -9.23 5.95
C SER A 176 0.30 -9.74 4.51
N PRO A 177 -0.37 -9.13 3.51
CA PRO A 177 -0.28 -9.59 2.13
C PRO A 177 1.07 -9.28 1.47
N VAL A 178 1.83 -8.32 2.00
CA VAL A 178 3.19 -7.94 1.63
C VAL A 178 3.94 -7.51 2.89
N PRO A 179 5.28 -7.65 2.95
CA PRO A 179 6.03 -7.19 4.10
C PRO A 179 5.82 -5.69 4.36
N SER A 180 5.77 -5.31 5.63
CA SER A 180 5.66 -3.93 6.05
C SER A 180 6.88 -3.08 5.65
N ASP A 181 6.62 -1.80 5.46
CA ASP A 181 7.63 -0.79 5.17
C ASP A 181 8.75 -0.77 6.22
N GLY A 182 10.00 -0.72 5.76
CA GLY A 182 11.19 -0.76 6.62
C GLY A 182 11.66 -2.17 7.01
N THR A 183 10.94 -3.23 6.63
CA THR A 183 11.44 -4.60 6.81
C THR A 183 12.73 -4.79 6.04
N MET A 184 13.81 -5.15 6.74
CA MET A 184 15.12 -5.38 6.14
C MET A 184 15.48 -6.86 6.21
N PHE A 185 15.91 -7.44 5.09
CA PHE A 185 16.32 -8.83 4.99
C PHE A 185 17.51 -8.99 4.04
N SER A 186 18.24 -10.08 4.22
CA SER A 186 19.31 -10.54 3.32
C SER A 186 18.89 -11.82 2.64
N THR A 187 19.46 -12.11 1.48
CA THR A 187 19.30 -13.40 0.80
C THR A 187 20.54 -14.26 0.94
N ASP A 188 20.43 -15.56 0.66
CA ASP A 188 21.55 -16.51 0.66
C ASP A 188 22.61 -16.23 -0.42
N THR A 189 22.29 -15.35 -1.37
CA THR A 189 23.25 -14.75 -2.31
C THR A 189 24.07 -13.60 -1.70
N GLY A 190 23.76 -13.17 -0.48
CA GLY A 190 24.39 -12.05 0.22
C GLY A 190 23.83 -10.66 -0.14
N ALA A 191 22.82 -10.58 -1.02
CA ALA A 191 22.15 -9.31 -1.32
C ALA A 191 21.26 -8.88 -0.14
N VAL A 192 21.18 -7.58 0.11
CA VAL A 192 20.39 -6.99 1.21
C VAL A 192 19.32 -6.09 0.63
N TYR A 193 18.14 -6.12 1.22
CA TYR A 193 16.98 -5.33 0.77
C TYR A 193 16.24 -4.70 1.95
N VAL A 194 15.65 -3.54 1.69
CA VAL A 194 14.66 -2.89 2.58
C VAL A 194 13.34 -2.75 1.85
N VAL A 195 12.23 -3.07 2.50
CA VAL A 195 10.91 -3.04 1.86
C VAL A 195 10.33 -1.63 1.88
N ALA A 196 9.92 -1.14 0.71
CA ALA A 196 9.17 0.10 0.54
C ALA A 196 7.95 -0.14 -0.35
N GLY A 197 6.75 0.17 0.15
CA GLY A 197 5.49 -0.06 -0.54
C GLY A 197 5.31 -1.51 -0.99
N GLY A 198 5.85 -2.47 -0.25
CA GLY A 198 5.87 -3.89 -0.56
C GLY A 198 6.92 -4.36 -1.60
N ALA A 199 7.80 -3.49 -2.10
CA ALA A 199 8.88 -3.86 -3.01
C ALA A 199 10.25 -3.88 -2.30
N PRO A 200 11.15 -4.83 -2.64
CA PRO A 200 12.45 -4.96 -2.00
C PRO A 200 13.48 -4.03 -2.65
N MET A 201 13.73 -2.88 -2.03
CA MET A 201 14.72 -1.88 -2.46
C MET A 201 16.14 -2.35 -2.13
N TYR A 202 17.07 -2.25 -3.06
CA TYR A 202 18.40 -2.83 -2.90
C TYR A 202 19.29 -1.98 -1.98
N VAL A 203 20.01 -2.65 -1.09
CA VAL A 203 20.97 -2.02 -0.18
C VAL A 203 22.37 -2.42 -0.60
N SER A 204 23.11 -1.47 -1.19
CA SER A 204 24.47 -1.70 -1.66
C SER A 204 25.48 -1.81 -0.50
N SER A 205 25.19 -1.13 0.62
CA SER A 205 25.94 -1.26 1.87
C SER A 205 25.06 -0.89 3.05
N THR A 206 24.95 -1.76 4.05
CA THR A 206 24.19 -1.47 5.28
C THR A 206 24.81 -0.32 6.09
N SER A 207 26.09 0.01 5.87
CA SER A 207 26.78 1.12 6.54
C SER A 207 26.21 2.50 6.22
N VAL A 208 25.46 2.63 5.11
CA VAL A 208 24.80 3.89 4.74
C VAL A 208 23.60 4.21 5.65
N PHE A 209 23.12 3.24 6.43
CA PHE A 209 22.05 3.42 7.40
C PHE A 209 22.63 3.68 8.79
N THR A 210 22.24 4.79 9.41
CA THR A 210 22.73 5.18 10.76
C THR A 210 22.15 4.32 11.88
N SER A 211 21.02 3.64 11.64
CA SER A 211 20.34 2.77 12.60
C SER A 211 19.42 1.76 11.91
N ALA A 212 19.97 0.93 11.01
CA ALA A 212 19.18 -0.12 10.36
C ALA A 212 18.93 -1.32 11.29
N PRO A 213 17.72 -1.92 11.26
CA PRO A 213 17.50 -3.25 11.80
C PRO A 213 18.52 -4.23 11.18
N GLN A 214 18.98 -5.20 11.97
CA GLN A 214 19.81 -6.27 11.41
C GLN A 214 18.97 -7.08 10.40
N PRO A 215 19.46 -7.27 9.16
CA PRO A 215 18.76 -8.12 8.20
C PRO A 215 18.74 -9.56 8.71
N PHE A 216 17.62 -10.24 8.52
CA PHE A 216 17.51 -11.69 8.68
C PHE A 216 17.51 -12.36 7.30
N LEU A 217 17.87 -13.64 7.26
CA LEU A 217 18.05 -14.39 6.02
C LEU A 217 16.70 -14.87 5.47
N VAL A 218 16.40 -14.53 4.22
CA VAL A 218 15.21 -14.94 3.47
C VAL A 218 15.66 -15.65 2.19
N ASP A 219 14.91 -16.67 1.76
CA ASP A 219 15.16 -17.40 0.52
C ASP A 219 15.17 -16.46 -0.71
N HIS A 220 16.29 -16.43 -1.46
CA HIS A 220 16.45 -15.59 -2.66
C HIS A 220 15.39 -15.85 -3.74
N TRP A 221 14.75 -17.02 -3.75
CA TRP A 221 13.68 -17.36 -4.66
C TRP A 221 12.59 -16.29 -4.68
N ASN A 222 12.27 -15.71 -3.52
CA ASN A 222 11.25 -14.65 -3.42
C ASN A 222 11.61 -13.40 -4.22
N VAL A 223 12.89 -13.02 -4.24
CA VAL A 223 13.39 -11.84 -4.96
C VAL A 223 13.52 -12.11 -6.46
N ASP A 224 13.85 -13.34 -6.84
CA ASP A 224 13.93 -13.75 -8.25
C ASP A 224 12.54 -13.95 -8.88
N ASN A 225 11.52 -14.24 -8.07
CA ASN A 225 10.15 -14.50 -8.50
C ASN A 225 9.19 -13.39 -8.07
N ILE A 226 9.66 -12.15 -7.96
CA ILE A 226 8.82 -11.00 -7.58
C ILE A 226 7.59 -10.87 -8.49
N GLY A 227 6.45 -10.57 -7.89
CA GLY A 227 5.15 -10.53 -8.57
C GLY A 227 4.47 -11.90 -8.66
N ASN A 228 5.17 -12.99 -8.35
CA ASN A 228 4.53 -14.27 -8.03
C ASN A 228 3.75 -14.13 -6.71
N PRO A 229 2.49 -14.57 -6.62
CA PRO A 229 1.70 -14.52 -5.39
C PRO A 229 2.36 -15.18 -4.17
N LEU A 230 3.23 -16.18 -4.36
CA LEU A 230 3.96 -16.84 -3.28
C LEU A 230 5.09 -15.97 -2.72
N SER A 231 5.70 -15.11 -3.54
CA SER A 231 6.79 -14.24 -3.09
C SER A 231 6.32 -13.17 -2.12
N ARG A 232 5.04 -12.79 -2.15
CA ARG A 232 4.45 -11.63 -1.43
C ARG A 232 5.23 -10.32 -1.61
N LEU A 233 6.08 -10.21 -2.62
CA LEU A 233 6.84 -9.03 -2.97
C LEU A 233 6.29 -8.39 -4.23
N ARG A 234 6.27 -7.06 -4.26
CA ARG A 234 5.85 -6.27 -5.42
C ARG A 234 7.06 -5.91 -6.29
N PRO A 235 6.89 -5.85 -7.62
CA PRO A 235 7.98 -5.46 -8.54
C PRO A 235 8.42 -4.01 -8.36
N TYR A 236 7.51 -3.15 -7.92
CA TYR A 236 7.74 -1.73 -7.67
C TYR A 236 6.93 -1.31 -6.44
N PRO A 237 7.39 -0.31 -5.66
CA PRO A 237 6.62 0.22 -4.55
C PRO A 237 5.24 0.70 -5.00
N VAL A 238 4.23 0.55 -4.14
CA VAL A 238 2.88 1.01 -4.46
C VAL A 238 2.80 2.53 -4.59
N ASN A 239 1.83 2.97 -5.39
CA ASN A 239 1.47 4.37 -5.54
C ASN A 239 1.23 5.04 -4.18
N GLY A 240 1.82 6.21 -3.98
CA GLY A 240 1.68 7.00 -2.76
C GLY A 240 2.75 6.76 -1.71
N THR A 241 3.54 5.69 -1.81
CA THR A 241 4.68 5.41 -0.91
C THR A 241 5.64 6.59 -0.89
N PHE A 242 6.03 7.01 0.31
CA PHE A 242 7.10 7.99 0.52
C PHE A 242 8.42 7.28 0.76
N ILE A 243 9.44 7.67 0.02
CA ILE A 243 10.82 7.18 0.21
C ILE A 243 11.76 8.36 0.42
N THR A 244 12.78 8.14 1.25
CA THR A 244 13.83 9.13 1.51
C THR A 244 15.17 8.42 1.39
N THR A 245 16.12 8.97 0.64
CA THR A 245 17.47 8.39 0.56
C THR A 245 18.22 8.65 1.86
N THR A 246 19.25 7.87 2.17
CA THR A 246 20.13 8.15 3.33
C THR A 246 20.83 9.51 3.26
N THR A 247 20.91 10.11 2.08
CA THR A 247 21.40 11.48 1.85
C THR A 247 20.30 12.56 1.95
N GLY A 248 19.07 12.17 2.31
CA GLY A 248 17.98 13.09 2.64
C GLY A 248 17.13 13.59 1.47
N GLN A 249 17.29 13.03 0.26
CA GLN A 249 16.37 13.36 -0.84
C GLN A 249 15.08 12.55 -0.69
N SER A 250 13.93 13.23 -0.71
CA SER A 250 12.61 12.60 -0.56
C SER A 250 11.87 12.53 -1.88
N TYR A 251 11.10 11.45 -2.07
CA TYR A 251 10.29 11.20 -3.26
C TYR A 251 8.95 10.59 -2.87
N ARG A 252 7.95 10.79 -3.73
CA ARG A 252 6.68 10.06 -3.67
C ARG A 252 6.53 9.16 -4.88
N ILE A 253 6.16 7.91 -4.67
CA ILE A 253 6.04 6.93 -5.75
C ILE A 253 4.74 7.13 -6.53
N ALA A 254 4.84 7.22 -7.85
CA ALA A 254 3.71 7.18 -8.77
C ALA A 254 4.05 6.30 -9.99
N GLY A 255 3.21 5.31 -10.26
CA GLY A 255 3.40 4.36 -11.35
C GLY A 255 4.72 3.59 -11.26
N GLY A 256 5.20 3.30 -10.05
CA GLY A 256 6.49 2.65 -9.80
C GLY A 256 7.73 3.54 -9.94
N ALA A 257 7.56 4.84 -10.20
CA ALA A 257 8.67 5.78 -10.33
C ALA A 257 8.70 6.83 -9.21
N PRO A 258 9.90 7.30 -8.81
CA PRO A 258 10.05 8.31 -7.78
C PRO A 258 9.82 9.72 -8.33
N ILE A 259 8.82 10.43 -7.80
CA ILE A 259 8.58 11.84 -8.10
C ILE A 259 9.18 12.68 -6.97
N ALA A 260 10.17 13.52 -7.29
CA ALA A 260 10.94 14.26 -6.29
C ALA A 260 10.06 15.23 -5.49
N ILE A 261 10.29 15.28 -4.18
CA ILE A 261 9.67 16.22 -3.25
C ILE A 261 10.67 17.34 -2.96
N GLY A 262 10.34 18.56 -3.36
CA GLY A 262 11.11 19.75 -3.02
C GLY A 262 10.68 20.42 -1.72
N ASN A 263 9.44 20.19 -1.28
CA ASN A 263 8.91 20.81 -0.06
C ASN A 263 7.85 19.94 0.63
N TRP A 264 8.14 19.48 1.85
CA TRP A 264 7.23 18.70 2.69
C TRP A 264 5.98 19.47 3.14
N ALA A 265 6.00 20.81 3.16
CA ALA A 265 4.83 21.61 3.53
C ALA A 265 3.62 21.35 2.60
N LEU A 266 3.87 20.94 1.34
CA LEU A 266 2.82 20.55 0.39
C LEU A 266 2.02 19.33 0.87
N PHE A 267 2.60 18.52 1.75
CA PHE A 267 2.00 17.31 2.29
C PHE A 267 1.61 17.47 3.77
N GLY A 268 1.56 18.69 4.29
CA GLY A 268 1.24 18.95 5.71
C GLY A 268 2.44 18.79 6.66
N GLY A 269 3.66 18.76 6.13
CA GLY A 269 4.88 18.51 6.90
C GLY A 269 5.54 17.20 6.51
N VAL A 270 6.62 16.86 7.21
CA VAL A 270 7.37 15.61 6.99
C VAL A 270 6.42 14.43 7.24
N GLN A 271 6.31 13.55 6.25
CA GLN A 271 5.51 12.33 6.36
C GLN A 271 6.38 11.14 6.74
N PRO A 272 5.82 10.08 7.34
CA PRO A 272 6.48 8.79 7.44
C PRO A 272 6.96 8.33 6.06
N SER A 273 8.23 7.96 5.97
CA SER A 273 8.87 7.52 4.73
C SER A 273 9.86 6.40 4.99
N VAL A 274 10.02 5.50 4.03
CA VAL A 274 11.04 4.45 4.10
C VAL A 274 12.39 5.02 3.68
N THR A 275 13.41 4.82 4.53
CA THR A 275 14.77 5.15 4.15
C THR A 275 15.33 4.10 3.20
N ILE A 276 15.87 4.54 2.06
CA ILE A 276 16.46 3.67 1.03
C ILE A 276 17.90 4.08 0.69
N ASP A 277 18.64 3.19 0.03
CA ASP A 277 19.98 3.49 -0.47
C ASP A 277 19.90 4.47 -1.67
N PRO A 278 20.67 5.57 -1.69
CA PRO A 278 20.78 6.45 -2.86
C PRO A 278 21.14 5.73 -4.16
N TRP A 279 21.78 4.55 -4.07
CA TRP A 279 22.09 3.68 -5.19
C TRP A 279 20.85 3.37 -6.05
N ASP A 280 19.69 3.13 -5.44
CA ASP A 280 18.46 2.80 -6.17
C ASP A 280 18.01 3.94 -7.09
N ILE A 281 18.12 5.19 -6.62
CA ILE A 281 17.80 6.38 -7.41
C ILE A 281 18.83 6.57 -8.53
N ALA A 282 20.12 6.36 -8.24
CA ALA A 282 21.19 6.52 -9.21
C ALA A 282 21.18 5.44 -10.31
N ASN A 283 20.60 4.26 -10.02
CA ASN A 283 20.67 3.09 -10.89
C ASN A 283 19.29 2.56 -11.30
N MET A 284 18.29 3.42 -11.52
CA MET A 284 16.93 3.01 -11.91
C MET A 284 16.83 2.19 -13.21
N SER A 285 17.88 2.12 -14.03
CA SER A 285 17.94 1.20 -15.17
C SER A 285 18.32 -0.23 -14.80
N ASN A 286 18.89 -0.42 -13.60
CA ASN A 286 19.22 -1.73 -13.05
C ASN A 286 17.95 -2.34 -12.43
N PRO A 287 17.58 -3.57 -12.79
CA PRO A 287 16.41 -4.24 -12.22
C PRO A 287 16.41 -4.35 -10.68
N LEU A 288 17.58 -4.33 -10.03
CA LEU A 288 17.68 -4.38 -8.56
C LEU A 288 17.16 -3.11 -7.88
N ALA A 289 17.15 -1.96 -8.56
CA ALA A 289 16.69 -0.70 -7.98
C ALA A 289 15.17 -0.70 -7.67
N ARG A 290 14.40 -1.63 -8.26
CA ARG A 290 12.94 -1.75 -8.13
C ARG A 290 12.19 -0.42 -8.28
N LEU A 291 12.73 0.47 -9.09
CA LEU A 291 12.16 1.75 -9.46
C LEU A 291 12.17 1.89 -10.96
N LEU A 292 11.10 2.48 -11.49
CA LEU A 292 11.07 2.90 -12.87
C LEU A 292 11.63 4.32 -12.98
N SER A 293 12.41 4.57 -14.03
CA SER A 293 12.88 5.93 -14.36
C SER A 293 11.72 6.88 -14.74
N ARG A 294 10.54 6.33 -15.00
CA ARG A 294 9.34 7.06 -15.37
C ARG A 294 8.09 6.31 -14.89
N PRO A 295 7.03 7.01 -14.44
CA PRO A 295 5.76 6.37 -14.15
C PRO A 295 5.25 5.55 -15.34
N THR A 296 4.67 4.38 -15.06
CA THR A 296 4.03 3.56 -16.09
C THR A 296 2.97 4.34 -16.87
N ILE A 297 2.84 4.02 -18.16
CA ILE A 297 1.87 4.64 -19.05
C ILE A 297 0.45 4.47 -18.46
N GLY A 298 -0.29 5.56 -18.39
CA GLY A 298 -1.64 5.60 -17.83
C GLY A 298 -1.70 6.01 -16.36
N THR A 299 -0.57 6.04 -15.64
CA THR A 299 -0.52 6.56 -14.26
C THR A 299 -1.08 7.97 -14.20
N ALA A 300 -2.00 8.22 -13.28
CA ALA A 300 -2.58 9.53 -13.02
C ALA A 300 -2.12 10.07 -11.66
N VAL A 301 -1.88 11.38 -11.59
CA VAL A 301 -1.45 12.10 -10.39
C VAL A 301 -2.13 13.46 -10.32
N GLU A 302 -2.19 14.02 -9.12
CA GLU A 302 -2.55 15.42 -8.86
C GLU A 302 -1.27 16.17 -8.47
N GLY A 303 -0.95 17.27 -9.15
CA GLY A 303 0.20 18.11 -8.86
C GLY A 303 -0.10 19.13 -7.77
N LEU A 304 0.80 19.26 -6.79
CA LEU A 304 0.73 20.25 -5.72
C LEU A 304 1.84 21.30 -5.89
N PRO A 305 1.55 22.60 -5.68
CA PRO A 305 0.26 23.16 -5.23
C PRO A 305 -0.73 23.50 -6.36
N SER A 306 -0.42 23.18 -7.63
CA SER A 306 -1.26 23.63 -8.76
C SER A 306 -2.68 23.07 -8.77
N GLY A 307 -2.91 21.93 -8.12
CA GLY A 307 -4.17 21.17 -8.20
C GLY A 307 -4.43 20.57 -9.59
N ALA A 308 -3.43 20.59 -10.49
CA ALA A 308 -3.58 20.09 -11.84
C ALA A 308 -3.49 18.57 -11.88
N TYR A 309 -4.42 17.92 -12.57
CA TYR A 309 -4.41 16.47 -12.73
C TYR A 309 -3.67 16.09 -14.01
N TRP A 310 -2.75 15.16 -13.89
CA TRP A 310 -1.88 14.71 -14.97
C TRP A 310 -2.00 13.21 -15.19
N ARG A 311 -1.91 12.77 -16.44
CA ARG A 311 -1.69 11.37 -16.79
C ARG A 311 -0.39 11.21 -17.55
N PHE A 312 0.37 10.18 -17.21
CA PHE A 312 1.65 9.86 -17.84
C PHE A 312 1.44 9.09 -19.15
N GLY A 313 1.97 9.65 -20.23
CA GLY A 313 2.17 8.98 -21.49
C GLY A 313 3.60 8.41 -21.62
N PRO A 314 3.94 7.88 -22.80
CA PRO A 314 5.22 7.22 -23.07
C PRO A 314 6.42 8.16 -22.95
N LYS A 315 6.25 9.45 -23.29
CA LYS A 315 7.32 10.46 -23.22
C LYS A 315 6.95 11.69 -22.41
N ASN A 316 5.67 12.00 -22.32
CA ASN A 316 5.19 13.25 -21.73
C ASN A 316 4.08 13.01 -20.70
N ARG A 317 3.73 14.04 -19.94
CA ARG A 317 2.51 14.06 -19.13
C ARG A 317 1.48 14.95 -19.81
N TYR A 318 0.21 14.75 -19.51
CA TYR A 318 -0.86 15.57 -20.06
C TYR A 318 -1.99 15.80 -19.08
N LEU A 319 -2.61 16.98 -19.19
CA LEU A 319 -3.72 17.38 -18.34
C LEU A 319 -4.91 16.44 -18.56
N ILE A 320 -5.52 16.02 -17.46
CA ILE A 320 -6.77 15.27 -17.43
C ILE A 320 -7.79 16.00 -16.54
N PRO A 321 -9.09 15.70 -16.66
CA PRO A 321 -10.07 16.17 -15.70
C PRO A 321 -9.75 15.70 -14.27
N PRO A 322 -10.25 16.40 -13.23
CA PRO A 322 -10.15 15.96 -11.86
C PRO A 322 -10.55 14.50 -11.70
N THR A 323 -9.66 13.71 -11.09
CA THR A 323 -9.83 12.27 -10.93
C THR A 323 -9.64 11.93 -9.45
N PRO A 324 -10.69 11.50 -8.74
CA PRO A 324 -10.60 11.13 -7.33
C PRO A 324 -9.60 10.00 -7.09
N GLY A 325 -8.94 10.03 -5.92
CA GLY A 325 -8.08 8.93 -5.45
C GLY A 325 -6.73 8.79 -6.15
N VAL A 326 -6.33 9.74 -7.00
CA VAL A 326 -4.99 9.73 -7.59
C VAL A 326 -3.93 10.18 -6.58
N VAL A 327 -2.68 9.74 -6.79
CA VAL A 327 -1.56 10.14 -5.93
C VAL A 327 -1.29 11.63 -6.10
N ARG A 328 -1.22 12.37 -4.99
CA ARG A 328 -0.80 13.77 -4.98
C ARG A 328 0.73 13.86 -5.02
N VAL A 329 1.34 14.64 -5.89
CA VAL A 329 2.80 14.75 -6.04
C VAL A 329 3.23 16.20 -6.14
N ASP A 330 4.50 16.50 -5.84
CA ASP A 330 5.05 17.85 -5.95
C ASP A 330 5.22 18.22 -7.44
N ASP A 331 4.67 19.38 -7.85
CA ASP A 331 4.80 19.90 -9.22
C ASP A 331 6.26 20.07 -9.65
N ARG A 332 7.17 20.35 -8.71
CA ARG A 332 8.61 20.41 -8.98
C ARG A 332 9.14 19.05 -9.45
N GLY A 333 8.73 17.97 -8.79
CA GLY A 333 9.08 16.61 -9.19
C GLY A 333 8.53 16.22 -10.55
N LEU A 334 7.49 16.92 -11.01
CA LEU A 334 6.96 16.72 -12.34
C LEU A 334 7.82 17.39 -13.43
N LEU A 335 8.58 18.46 -13.17
CA LEU A 335 9.31 19.23 -14.21
C LEU A 335 10.06 18.42 -15.28
N PRO A 336 10.71 17.28 -14.99
CA PRO A 336 11.38 16.46 -16.02
C PRO A 336 10.44 15.87 -17.09
N TYR A 337 9.14 15.77 -16.83
CA TYR A 337 8.17 15.17 -17.75
C TYR A 337 7.47 16.27 -18.54
N SER A 338 7.94 16.60 -19.75
CA SER A 338 7.36 17.75 -20.46
C SER A 338 5.84 17.61 -20.68
N ALA A 339 5.11 18.70 -20.50
CA ALA A 339 3.68 18.77 -20.80
C ALA A 339 3.53 19.04 -22.31
N MET A 340 3.46 17.99 -23.11
CA MET A 340 3.24 18.14 -24.56
C MET A 340 1.75 18.23 -24.85
N ALA A 341 1.42 18.90 -25.95
CA ALA A 341 0.09 18.92 -26.54
C ALA A 341 0.06 17.93 -27.70
N CYS A 342 -1.07 17.25 -27.96
CA CYS A 342 -1.19 16.37 -29.12
C CYS A 342 -1.15 17.23 -30.37
N ARG A 343 -0.11 17.04 -31.19
CA ARG A 343 -0.06 17.57 -32.55
C ARG A 343 -0.34 16.43 -33.50
N VAL A 344 -1.54 16.40 -34.05
CA VAL A 344 -2.08 15.24 -34.77
C VAL A 344 -1.16 14.90 -35.95
N PRO A 345 -0.56 13.70 -35.98
CA PRO A 345 0.38 13.34 -37.05
C PRO A 345 -0.38 13.10 -38.36
N THR A 346 0.35 13.14 -39.48
CA THR A 346 -0.18 12.68 -40.76
C THR A 346 -0.25 11.15 -40.76
N LEU A 347 -1.46 10.61 -40.83
CA LEU A 347 -1.74 9.17 -40.77
C LEU A 347 -2.07 8.56 -42.13
N ALA A 348 -2.32 9.37 -43.15
CA ALA A 348 -2.66 8.91 -44.50
C ALA A 348 -1.71 7.80 -44.99
N HIS A 349 -2.30 6.75 -45.58
CA HIS A 349 -1.62 5.57 -46.13
C HIS A 349 -0.86 4.68 -45.12
N LYS A 350 -0.89 4.99 -43.81
CA LYS A 350 -0.30 4.13 -42.78
C LYS A 350 -1.17 2.92 -42.49
N THR A 351 -0.56 1.80 -42.13
CA THR A 351 -1.26 0.65 -41.54
C THR A 351 -1.67 0.94 -40.10
N LEU A 352 -2.59 0.16 -39.53
CA LEU A 352 -3.00 0.34 -38.13
C LEU A 352 -1.82 0.31 -37.14
N ALA A 353 -0.84 -0.57 -37.37
CA ALA A 353 0.36 -0.64 -36.54
C ALA A 353 1.20 0.65 -36.64
N GLN A 354 1.40 1.16 -37.86
CA GLN A 354 2.11 2.41 -38.10
C GLN A 354 1.34 3.62 -37.54
N VAL A 355 0.01 3.59 -37.54
CA VAL A 355 -0.83 4.61 -36.90
C VAL A 355 -0.62 4.62 -35.40
N LYS A 356 -0.71 3.46 -34.74
CA LYS A 356 -0.48 3.34 -33.29
C LYS A 356 0.90 3.91 -32.92
N ALA A 357 1.94 3.55 -33.66
CA ALA A 357 3.29 4.08 -33.44
C ALA A 357 3.38 5.60 -33.65
N ALA A 358 2.78 6.14 -34.72
CA ALA A 358 2.81 7.57 -35.00
C ALA A 358 2.04 8.40 -33.97
N LEU A 359 0.88 7.90 -33.51
CA LEU A 359 0.07 8.55 -32.48
C LEU A 359 0.79 8.54 -31.13
N ILE A 360 1.41 7.42 -30.76
CA ILE A 360 2.26 7.30 -29.58
C ILE A 360 3.40 8.34 -29.60
N LEU A 361 4.08 8.52 -30.74
CA LEU A 361 5.16 9.49 -30.88
C LEU A 361 4.70 10.95 -30.83
N ALA A 362 3.45 11.21 -31.23
CA ALA A 362 2.84 12.54 -31.26
C ALA A 362 2.02 12.85 -30.00
N ASP A 363 2.07 11.97 -28.99
CA ASP A 363 1.26 12.04 -27.76
C ASP A 363 -0.24 12.20 -28.04
N CYS A 364 -0.74 11.46 -29.04
CA CYS A 364 -2.14 11.36 -29.40
C CYS A 364 -2.63 9.90 -29.16
N HIS A 365 -3.94 9.70 -29.04
CA HIS A 365 -4.53 8.38 -28.80
C HIS A 365 -5.35 7.92 -30.01
N LEU A 366 -5.37 6.62 -30.29
CA LEU A 366 -6.20 6.07 -31.37
C LEU A 366 -7.66 6.06 -30.94
N GLY A 367 -8.51 6.71 -31.73
CA GLY A 367 -9.95 6.73 -31.52
C GLY A 367 -10.69 5.62 -32.23
N LYS A 368 -11.95 5.91 -32.55
CA LYS A 368 -12.78 5.01 -33.35
C LYS A 368 -12.08 4.67 -34.66
N VAL A 369 -11.99 3.37 -34.95
CA VAL A 369 -11.49 2.81 -36.20
C VAL A 369 -12.69 2.37 -37.01
N HIS A 370 -12.94 3.04 -38.13
CA HIS A 370 -13.94 2.62 -39.10
C HIS A 370 -13.25 1.82 -40.22
N THR A 371 -13.89 0.79 -40.71
CA THR A 371 -13.46 0.06 -41.91
C THR A 371 -14.45 0.33 -43.03
N HIS A 372 -13.95 0.77 -44.18
CA HIS A 372 -14.76 0.88 -45.38
C HIS A 372 -14.80 -0.47 -46.07
N LEU A 373 -16.00 -0.95 -46.42
CA LEU A 373 -16.19 -2.15 -47.23
C LEU A 373 -15.50 -1.98 -48.59
N MET A 374 -14.44 -2.76 -48.80
CA MET A 374 -13.70 -2.82 -50.06
C MET A 374 -14.27 -3.94 -50.93
N SER A 375 -14.65 -3.63 -52.17
CA SER A 375 -15.19 -4.61 -53.14
C SER A 375 -14.13 -5.56 -53.73
N HIS A 376 -12.84 -5.31 -53.47
CA HIS A 376 -11.75 -6.12 -54.00
C HIS A 376 -10.64 -6.41 -52.98
N ARG A 377 -9.97 -7.55 -53.19
CA ARG A 377 -8.96 -8.22 -52.35
C ARG A 377 -7.67 -7.39 -52.12
N SER A 378 -7.77 -6.28 -51.39
CA SER A 378 -6.59 -5.64 -50.80
C SER A 378 -6.15 -6.41 -49.57
N HIS A 379 -4.90 -6.90 -49.57
CA HIS A 379 -4.37 -7.71 -48.47
C HIS A 379 -3.98 -6.88 -47.24
N VAL A 380 -3.88 -5.55 -47.34
CA VAL A 380 -3.50 -4.66 -46.23
C VAL A 380 -4.31 -3.37 -46.25
N LEU A 381 -5.11 -3.14 -45.20
CA LEU A 381 -5.87 -1.92 -45.00
C LEU A 381 -4.98 -0.73 -44.63
N ARG A 382 -5.25 0.44 -45.22
CA ARG A 382 -4.52 1.68 -44.94
C ARG A 382 -5.46 2.82 -44.59
N VAL A 383 -4.96 3.81 -43.88
CA VAL A 383 -5.75 5.01 -43.54
C VAL A 383 -6.08 5.81 -44.79
N ILE A 384 -7.36 5.93 -45.10
CA ILE A 384 -7.91 6.80 -46.15
C ILE A 384 -8.47 8.10 -45.58
N LYS A 385 -8.80 8.13 -44.28
CA LYS A 385 -9.30 9.31 -43.59
C LYS A 385 -8.86 9.31 -42.13
N GLN A 386 -8.58 10.48 -41.58
CA GLN A 386 -8.38 10.70 -40.14
C GLN A 386 -9.25 11.87 -39.67
N VAL A 387 -9.66 11.83 -38.40
CA VAL A 387 -10.37 12.93 -37.73
C VAL A 387 -9.77 13.07 -36.34
N PRO A 388 -9.19 14.24 -35.98
CA PRO A 388 -9.19 15.50 -36.71
C PRO A 388 -8.09 15.53 -37.78
N ASN A 389 -8.03 16.63 -38.55
CA ASN A 389 -7.05 16.82 -39.62
C ASN A 389 -5.61 16.79 -39.07
N ALA A 390 -4.66 16.40 -39.92
CA ALA A 390 -3.25 16.41 -39.55
C ALA A 390 -2.79 17.84 -39.19
N ARG A 391 -1.78 17.92 -38.31
CA ARG A 391 -1.12 19.14 -37.80
C ARG A 391 -1.97 20.04 -36.91
N THR A 392 -3.23 19.69 -36.63
CA THR A 392 -4.01 20.41 -35.61
C THR A 392 -3.43 20.16 -34.22
N LYS A 393 -3.50 21.19 -33.37
CA LYS A 393 -3.02 21.14 -31.99
C LYS A 393 -4.22 20.94 -31.07
N HIS A 394 -4.15 19.94 -30.22
CA HIS A 394 -5.16 19.62 -29.23
C HIS A 394 -4.51 19.41 -27.86
N SER A 395 -5.32 19.27 -26.81
CA SER A 395 -4.84 18.73 -25.54
C SER A 395 -4.11 17.41 -25.78
N ALA A 396 -3.06 17.11 -25.03
CA ALA A 396 -2.39 15.83 -25.23
C ALA A 396 -3.29 14.63 -24.95
N TYR A 397 -2.94 13.52 -25.59
CA TYR A 397 -3.73 12.30 -25.68
C TYR A 397 -5.09 12.48 -26.37
N TYR A 398 -5.25 13.54 -27.18
CA TYR A 398 -6.45 13.73 -27.99
C TYR A 398 -6.69 12.51 -28.89
N THR A 399 -7.96 12.15 -28.99
CA THR A 399 -8.39 10.96 -29.70
C THR A 399 -8.48 11.24 -31.20
N VAL A 400 -7.71 10.49 -31.99
CA VAL A 400 -7.69 10.58 -33.45
C VAL A 400 -8.39 9.36 -34.03
N GLY A 401 -9.61 9.55 -34.53
CA GLY A 401 -10.33 8.51 -35.28
C GLY A 401 -9.73 8.32 -36.67
N ILE A 402 -9.80 7.09 -37.18
CA ILE A 402 -9.34 6.76 -38.54
C ILE A 402 -10.41 5.97 -39.30
N THR A 403 -10.38 6.10 -40.61
CA THR A 403 -11.06 5.19 -41.53
C THR A 403 -10.01 4.45 -42.33
N LEU A 404 -10.06 3.13 -42.24
CA LEU A 404 -9.29 2.19 -43.01
C LEU A 404 -10.05 1.81 -44.28
N GLY A 405 -9.36 1.74 -45.39
CA GLY A 405 -9.88 1.25 -46.66
C GLY A 405 -8.75 1.02 -47.65
#